data_AF-A0A846T925-F1
#
_entry.id   AF-A0A846T925-F1
#
_cell.length_a   1.000
_cell.length_b   1.000
_cell.length_c   1.000
_cell.angle_alpha   90.00
_cell.angle_beta   90.00
_cell.angle_gamma   90.00
#
_symmetry.space_group_name_H-M   'P 1'
#
loop_
_entity.id
_entity.type
_entity.pdbx_description
1 polymer ?
#
loop_
_entity_poly.entity_id
_entity_poly.type
_entity_poly.pdbx_seq_one_letter_code
_entity_poly.pdbx_strand_id
1 'polypeptide(L)' 'MARKMVSIFMLGLAGYFVIENRYRLMNMLLGNRFLRRVAVGSIMGMPGIRSKMMNSLFSGPSEFQ' A
#
# COMPACT_ATOMS: atom_id res chain seq x y z
N MET A 1 -1.74 -22.45 19.59
CA MET A 1 -0.41 -22.18 18.99
C MET A 1 -0.39 -22.30 17.48
N ALA A 2 -0.90 -23.38 16.88
CA ALA A 2 -0.90 -23.61 15.43
C ALA A 2 -1.47 -22.44 14.60
N ARG A 3 -2.57 -21.80 15.04
CA ARG A 3 -3.15 -20.64 14.33
C ARG A 3 -2.21 -19.42 14.24
N LYS A 4 -1.41 -19.16 15.28
CA LYS A 4 -0.45 -18.03 15.28
C LYS A 4 0.71 -18.32 14.35
N MET A 5 1.19 -19.57 14.34
CA MET A 5 2.25 -20.02 13.43
C MET A 5 1.83 -19.92 11.97
N VAL A 6 0.62 -20.39 11.64
CA VAL A 6 0.06 -20.30 10.27
C VAL A 6 -0.11 -18.84 9.83
N SER A 7 -0.56 -17.96 10.72
CA SER A 7 -0.73 -16.53 10.39
C SER A 7 0.59 -15.81 10.14
N ILE A 8 1.64 -16.13 10.91
CA ILE A 8 3.00 -15.60 10.69
C ILE A 8 3.58 -16.14 9.38
N PHE A 9 3.36 -17.42 9.08
CA PHE A 9 3.81 -18.03 7.84
C PHE A 9 3.09 -17.43 6.62
N MET A 10 1.79 -17.18 6.71
CA MET A 10 1.03 -16.49 5.66
C MET A 10 1.49 -15.06 5.44
N LEU A 11 1.85 -14.34 6.52
CA LEU A 11 2.43 -13.00 6.41
C LEU A 11 3.81 -13.02 5.75
N GLY A 12 4.65 -14.00 6.10
CA GLY A 12 5.97 -14.19 5.49
C GLY A 12 5.89 -14.56 4.00
N LEU A 13 4.98 -15.47 3.63
CA LEU A 13 4.72 -15.83 2.24
C LEU A 13 4.13 -14.67 1.45
N ALA A 14 3.20 -13.91 2.04
CA ALA A 14 2.67 -12.70 1.43
C ALA A 14 3.77 -11.65 1.18
N GLY A 15 4.67 -11.44 2.15
CA GLY A 15 5.82 -10.56 2.00
C GLY A 15 6.84 -11.03 0.96
N TYR A 16 7.06 -12.35 0.87
CA TYR A 16 7.95 -12.94 -0.13
C TYR A 16 7.39 -12.76 -1.55
N PHE A 17 6.10 -13.03 -1.73
CA PHE A 17 5.39 -12.80 -3.01
C PHE A 17 5.42 -11.32 -3.45
N VAL A 18 5.41 -10.40 -2.49
CA VAL A 18 5.53 -8.94 -2.74
C VAL A 18 6.90 -8.58 -3.31
N ILE A 19 7.98 -9.19 -2.81
CA ILE A 19 9.35 -8.88 -3.22
C ILE A 19 9.72 -9.56 -4.55
N GLU A 20 9.27 -10.79 -4.75
CA GLU A 20 9.60 -11.58 -5.95
C GLU A 20 8.82 -11.10 -7.18
N ASN A 21 7.55 -10.70 -7.00
CA ASN A 21 6.64 -10.37 -8.09
C ASN A 21 6.33 -8.87 -8.17
N ARG A 22 7.34 -8.02 -8.02
CA ARG A 22 7.23 -6.55 -7.94
C ARG A 22 6.23 -5.95 -8.95
N TYR A 23 6.22 -6.43 -10.18
CA TYR A 23 5.33 -5.95 -11.25
C TYR A 23 3.95 -6.63 -11.28
N ARG A 24 3.88 -7.94 -11.02
CA ARG A 24 2.61 -8.69 -11.03
C ARG A 24 1.75 -8.35 -9.81
N LEU A 25 2.41 -8.07 -8.68
CA LEU A 25 1.77 -7.62 -7.46
C LEU A 25 1.26 -6.19 -7.57
N MET A 26 2.00 -5.29 -8.23
CA MET A 26 1.52 -3.94 -8.54
C MET A 26 0.24 -4.01 -9.40
N ASN A 27 0.21 -4.90 -10.41
CA ASN A 27 -0.99 -5.12 -11.22
C ASN A 27 -2.16 -5.71 -10.41
N MET A 28 -1.91 -6.63 -9.48
CA MET A 28 -2.95 -7.13 -8.57
C MET A 28 -3.42 -6.08 -7.56
N LEU A 29 -2.53 -5.24 -7.03
CA LEU A 29 -2.85 -4.12 -6.13
C LEU A 29 -3.68 -3.05 -6.83
N LEU A 30 -3.27 -2.67 -8.05
CA LEU A 30 -3.94 -1.63 -8.84
C LEU A 30 -5.23 -2.16 -9.49
N GLY A 31 -5.26 -3.44 -9.87
CA GLY A 31 -6.41 -4.11 -10.47
C GLY A 31 -7.47 -4.56 -9.47
N ASN A 32 -7.10 -4.92 -8.24
CA ASN A 32 -8.05 -5.34 -7.22
C ASN A 32 -8.54 -4.16 -6.38
N ARG A 33 -9.79 -3.75 -6.62
CA ARG A 33 -10.46 -2.64 -5.92
C ARG A 33 -10.49 -2.82 -4.39
N PHE A 34 -10.51 -4.06 -3.89
CA PHE A 34 -10.49 -4.35 -2.45
C PHE A 34 -9.12 -4.07 -1.84
N LEU A 35 -8.06 -4.59 -2.44
CA LEU A 35 -6.68 -4.42 -1.96
C LEU A 35 -6.26 -2.95 -2.02
N ARG A 36 -6.66 -2.24 -3.08
CA ARG A 36 -6.50 -0.79 -3.22
C ARG A 36 -7.22 -0.03 -2.10
N ARG A 37 -8.46 -0.38 -1.75
CA ARG A 37 -9.23 0.32 -0.71
C ARG A 37 -8.59 0.13 0.67
N VAL A 38 -8.09 -1.07 0.99
CA VAL A 38 -7.40 -1.34 2.25
C VAL A 38 -6.08 -0.56 2.33
N ALA A 39 -5.27 -0.61 1.27
CA ALA A 39 -3.99 0.09 1.21
C ALA A 39 -4.16 1.62 1.25
N VAL A 40 -5.07 2.17 0.45
CA VAL A 40 -5.34 3.62 0.46
C VAL A 40 -6.00 4.05 1.77
N GLY A 41 -6.91 3.25 2.32
CA GLY A 41 -7.57 3.54 3.59
C GLY A 41 -6.61 3.58 4.77
N SER A 42 -5.66 2.65 4.84
CA SER A 42 -4.64 2.63 5.89
C SER A 42 -3.64 3.79 5.76
N ILE A 43 -3.23 4.12 4.53
CA ILE A 43 -2.29 5.21 4.24
C ILE A 43 -2.94 6.59 4.47
N MET A 44 -4.17 6.80 4.00
CA MET A 44 -4.92 8.06 4.19
C MET A 44 -5.44 8.26 5.61
N GLY A 45 -5.59 7.18 6.39
CA GLY A 45 -5.98 7.25 7.80
C GLY A 45 -4.89 7.84 8.70
N MET A 46 -3.63 7.86 8.25
CA MET A 46 -2.52 8.43 9.00
C MET A 46 -2.38 9.94 8.69
N PRO A 47 -2.62 10.86 9.64
CA PRO A 47 -2.64 12.30 9.37
C PRO A 47 -1.29 12.84 8.86
N GLY A 48 -0.15 12.29 9.30
CA GLY A 48 1.18 12.70 8.85
C GLY A 48 1.51 12.29 7.41
N ILE A 49 1.11 11.08 7.00
CA ILE A 49 1.33 10.59 5.63
C ILE A 49 0.31 11.23 4.68
N ARG A 50 -0.95 11.35 5.12
CA ARG A 50 -2.00 12.08 4.41
C ARG A 50 -1.57 13.52 4.12
N SER A 51 -1.09 14.26 5.12
CA SER A 51 -0.64 15.66 4.93
C SER A 51 0.51 15.75 3.92
N LYS A 52 1.52 14.88 4.03
CA LYS A 52 2.63 14.84 3.04
C LYS A 52 2.14 14.52 1.64
N MET A 53 1.25 13.54 1.48
CA MET A 53 0.74 13.12 0.17
C MET A 53 -0.20 14.17 -0.43
N MET A 54 -1.07 14.79 0.37
CA MET A 54 -1.91 15.90 -0.06
C MET A 54 -1.07 17.12 -0.41
N ASN A 55 -0.05 17.43 0.38
CA ASN A 55 0.91 18.45 0.00
C ASN A 55 1.58 18.08 -1.32
N SER A 56 2.15 16.90 -1.52
CA SER A 56 2.79 16.54 -2.80
C SER A 56 1.85 16.47 -4.01
N LEU A 57 0.57 16.11 -3.81
CA LEU A 57 -0.43 16.01 -4.88
C LEU A 57 -1.08 17.36 -5.21
N PHE A 58 -1.25 18.22 -4.21
CA PHE A 58 -1.80 19.57 -4.37
C PHE A 58 -0.73 20.66 -4.47
N SER A 59 0.55 20.34 -4.22
CA SER A 59 1.72 21.17 -4.53
C SER A 59 2.19 20.96 -5.97
N GLY A 60 1.24 20.73 -6.88
CA GLY A 60 1.50 20.91 -8.31
C GLY A 60 2.15 22.27 -8.54
N PRO A 61 3.06 22.35 -9.51
CA PRO A 61 4.21 23.24 -9.49
C PRO A 61 3.77 24.69 -9.36
N SER A 62 4.31 25.38 -8.37
CA SER A 62 4.37 26.85 -8.34
C SER A 62 5.30 27.42 -9.43
N GLU A 63 5.50 26.69 -10.55
CA GLU A 63 6.26 27.17 -11.72
C GLU A 63 5.35 27.90 -12.74
N PHE A 64 4.05 28.04 -12.46
CA PHE A 64 3.13 28.83 -13.30
C PHE A 64 2.52 30.05 -12.59
N GLN A 65 3.21 30.62 -11.59
CA GLN A 65 2.82 31.91 -11.03
C GLN A 65 4.04 32.80 -10.79
#